data_AF-A0A7S0MUN9-F1
#
_entry.id   AF-A0A7S0MUN9-F1
#
_cell.length_a   1.000
_cell.length_b   1.000
_cell.length_c   1.000
_cell.angle_alpha   90.00
_cell.angle_beta   90.00
_cell.angle_gamma   90.00
#
_symmetry.space_group_name_H-M   'P 1'
#
loop_
_entity.id
_entity.type
_entity.pdbx_description
1 polymer ?
#
loop_
_entity_poly.entity_id
_entity_poly.type
_entity_poly.pdbx_seq_one_letter_code
_entity_poly.pdbx_strand_id
1 'polypeptide(L)'
;SGSFLAQSHHDTNRVSSFPFSHQREISGLGLLRLNGGGKFDENHAVTDVIQRNSKKSANLPPSAFETLVASTLFQAQVKRDELRMLKYLHIVSAREVTYTTPSGTKERAAILMVPFIEIAEYRKIHSILVPLLEEAIGGQVFLIAHRRILRREKRGQR
;
A
#
# COMPACT_ATOMS: atom_id res chain seq x y z
N SER A 1 69.78 3.73 4.55
CA SER A 1 68.83 4.27 3.57
C SER A 1 67.43 4.00 4.10
N GLY A 2 66.76 5.06 4.55
CA GLY A 2 65.69 4.99 5.55
C GLY A 2 64.31 4.54 5.06
N SER A 3 63.57 3.95 6.00
CA SER A 3 62.12 3.90 6.12
C SER A 3 61.48 5.29 6.05
N PHE A 4 60.21 5.42 5.63
CA PHE A 4 59.16 6.16 6.37
C PHE A 4 57.77 6.02 5.73
N LEU A 5 56.79 6.01 6.63
CA LEU A 5 55.34 5.93 6.53
C LEU A 5 54.72 7.29 6.12
N ALA A 6 53.51 7.30 5.51
CA ALA A 6 52.34 8.16 5.84
C ALA A 6 51.47 8.65 4.64
N GLN A 7 50.22 8.16 4.63
CA GLN A 7 48.91 8.86 4.63
C GLN A 7 48.55 10.05 3.69
N SER A 8 47.49 9.79 2.89
CA SER A 8 46.24 10.55 2.61
C SER A 8 46.21 12.07 2.33
N HIS A 9 45.54 12.48 1.24
CA HIS A 9 44.17 13.08 1.19
C HIS A 9 43.88 13.81 -0.15
N HIS A 10 42.61 13.69 -0.60
CA HIS A 10 41.79 14.60 -1.42
C HIS A 10 42.30 15.09 -2.81
N ASP A 11 41.57 14.78 -3.90
CA ASP A 11 40.55 15.72 -4.42
C ASP A 11 39.84 15.29 -5.73
N THR A 12 38.52 15.54 -5.70
CA THR A 12 37.62 15.97 -6.79
C THR A 12 37.23 15.05 -7.96
N ASN A 13 35.96 14.66 -7.90
CA ASN A 13 35.06 14.30 -9.00
C ASN A 13 35.27 15.15 -10.27
N ARG A 14 35.58 14.48 -11.40
CA ARG A 14 35.28 15.00 -12.74
C ARG A 14 34.13 14.19 -13.36
N VAL A 15 32.95 14.81 -13.36
CA VAL A 15 31.79 14.37 -14.13
C VAL A 15 32.07 14.67 -15.60
N SER A 16 32.25 13.64 -16.43
CA SER A 16 32.26 13.79 -17.89
C SER A 16 30.82 13.86 -18.39
N SER A 17 30.47 15.02 -18.94
CA SER A 17 29.21 15.31 -19.61
C SER A 17 29.18 14.66 -21.00
N PHE A 18 28.27 13.70 -21.19
CA PHE A 18 27.84 13.27 -22.52
C PHE A 18 26.48 13.88 -22.84
N PRO A 19 26.34 14.66 -23.93
CA PRO A 19 25.04 15.08 -24.42
C PRO A 19 24.59 14.12 -25.52
N PHE A 20 23.54 13.33 -25.29
CA PHE A 20 22.74 12.81 -26.42
C PHE A 20 21.31 12.53 -25.97
N SER A 21 20.49 13.56 -26.11
CA SER A 21 19.02 13.52 -26.04
C SER A 21 18.48 12.77 -27.25
N HIS A 22 17.88 11.59 -27.06
CA HIS A 22 16.83 11.04 -27.92
C HIS A 22 15.96 10.10 -27.07
N GLN A 23 15.19 10.67 -26.14
CA GLN A 23 14.10 9.95 -25.48
C GLN A 23 12.92 9.95 -26.47
N ARG A 24 12.76 8.83 -27.19
CA ARG A 24 11.55 8.60 -27.99
C ARG A 24 10.37 8.56 -27.02
N GLU A 25 9.51 9.57 -27.09
CA GLU A 25 8.21 9.54 -26.44
C GLU A 25 7.39 8.40 -27.05
N ILE A 26 7.19 7.33 -26.29
CA ILE A 26 6.13 6.37 -26.58
C ILE A 26 4.86 6.96 -25.96
N SER A 27 4.19 7.81 -26.72
CA SER A 27 2.85 8.31 -26.44
C SER A 27 1.84 7.20 -26.72
N GLY A 28 1.71 6.29 -25.77
CA GLY A 28 0.72 5.21 -25.83
C GLY A 28 0.57 4.57 -24.47
N LEU A 29 -0.51 4.96 -23.77
CA LEU A 29 -1.07 4.45 -22.51
C LEU A 29 -1.30 5.57 -21.48
N GLY A 30 -2.17 6.55 -21.80
CA GLY A 30 -2.99 7.29 -20.82
C GLY A 30 -2.39 7.73 -19.48
N LEU A 31 -1.07 7.92 -19.37
CA LEU A 31 -0.38 8.27 -18.14
C LEU A 31 -0.42 9.78 -18.04
N LEU A 32 -1.36 10.27 -17.24
CA LEU A 32 -1.34 11.64 -16.75
C LEU A 32 0.02 11.88 -16.09
N ARG A 33 0.80 12.75 -16.73
CA ARG A 33 2.08 13.28 -16.26
C ARG A 33 1.88 13.79 -14.82
N LEU A 34 2.43 13.09 -13.84
CA LEU A 34 2.55 13.64 -12.50
C LEU A 34 3.57 14.79 -12.59
N ASN A 35 3.10 16.02 -12.43
CA ASN A 35 3.96 17.18 -12.26
C ASN A 35 4.66 17.06 -10.90
N GLY A 36 5.79 16.37 -10.89
CA GLY A 36 6.64 16.20 -9.71
C GLY A 36 7.73 15.19 -10.03
N GLY A 37 8.96 15.68 -10.22
CA GLY A 37 10.15 14.87 -10.49
C GLY A 37 10.62 14.05 -9.29
N GLY A 38 9.75 13.21 -8.71
CA GLY A 38 10.14 12.21 -7.74
C GLY A 38 10.71 10.98 -8.46
N LYS A 39 11.91 10.56 -8.09
CA LYS A 39 12.46 9.26 -8.50
C LYS A 39 11.60 8.15 -7.89
N PHE A 40 11.47 7.05 -8.62
CA PHE A 40 10.79 5.84 -8.17
C PHE A 40 11.49 5.28 -6.92
N ASP A 41 10.84 5.41 -5.75
CA ASP A 41 11.35 4.92 -4.47
C ASP A 41 10.81 3.51 -4.20
N GLU A 42 11.70 2.53 -4.10
CA GLU A 42 11.34 1.11 -3.83
C GLU A 42 10.66 0.93 -2.45
N ASN A 43 10.87 1.88 -1.53
CA ASN A 43 10.22 1.91 -0.21
C ASN A 43 8.76 2.42 -0.23
N HIS A 44 8.27 2.93 -1.36
CA HIS A 44 6.86 3.35 -1.52
C HIS A 44 5.89 2.16 -1.68
N ALA A 45 6.40 0.92 -1.77
CA ALA A 45 5.57 -0.28 -1.88
C ALA A 45 4.71 -0.56 -0.64
N VAL A 46 5.13 -0.07 0.54
CA VAL A 46 4.39 -0.21 1.81
C VAL A 46 3.19 0.75 1.85
N THR A 47 3.29 1.91 1.21
CA THR A 47 2.25 2.94 1.15
C THR A 47 1.28 2.76 -0.04
N ASP A 48 1.71 2.08 -1.09
CA ASP A 48 0.92 1.89 -2.33
C ASP A 48 -0.30 0.98 -2.18
N VAL A 49 -0.29 0.08 -1.19
CA VAL A 49 -1.43 -0.82 -0.92
C VAL A 49 -2.66 -0.03 -0.45
N ILE A 50 -2.46 1.14 0.18
CA ILE A 50 -3.53 1.96 0.78
C ILE A 50 -3.83 3.24 -0.03
N GLN A 51 -2.90 3.73 -0.86
CA GLN A 51 -3.02 5.06 -1.49
C GLN A 51 -3.68 5.14 -2.88
N ARG A 52 -4.02 4.02 -3.54
CA ARG A 52 -4.49 4.06 -4.94
C ARG A 52 -5.92 4.55 -5.18
N ASN A 53 -6.72 4.85 -4.15
CA ASN A 53 -8.05 5.47 -4.32
C ASN A 53 -8.07 7.00 -4.07
N SER A 54 -6.97 7.65 -4.44
CA SER A 54 -6.73 9.09 -4.34
C SER A 54 -7.55 9.90 -5.36
N LYS A 55 -8.87 10.01 -5.16
CA LYS A 55 -9.65 11.13 -5.73
C LYS A 55 -10.33 11.99 -4.67
N LYS A 56 -10.29 11.61 -3.38
CA LYS A 56 -10.78 12.43 -2.26
C LYS A 56 -9.96 12.37 -0.96
N SER A 57 -9.05 11.41 -0.80
CA SER A 57 -8.24 11.18 0.42
C SER A 57 -6.74 11.44 0.21
N ALA A 58 -6.37 12.26 -0.78
CA ALA A 58 -4.98 12.43 -1.22
C ALA A 58 -4.03 13.03 -0.16
N ASN A 59 -4.53 13.59 0.95
CA ASN A 59 -3.74 14.39 1.88
C ASN A 59 -3.80 13.93 3.35
N LEU A 60 -4.37 12.76 3.65
CA LEU A 60 -4.39 12.25 5.03
C LEU A 60 -3.30 11.19 5.20
N PRO A 61 -2.41 11.34 6.20
CA PRO A 61 -1.42 10.31 6.50
C PRO A 61 -2.14 9.00 6.92
N PRO A 62 -1.56 7.84 6.59
CA PRO A 62 -2.14 6.55 6.98
C PRO A 62 -2.21 6.44 8.50
N SER A 63 -3.25 5.78 9.00
CA SER A 63 -3.37 5.47 10.42
C SER A 63 -2.23 4.54 10.88
N ALA A 64 -1.88 4.59 12.18
CA ALA A 64 -0.92 3.66 12.76
C ALA A 64 -1.33 2.19 12.53
N PHE A 65 -2.64 1.90 12.66
CA PHE A 65 -3.18 0.57 12.39
C PHE A 65 -3.10 0.18 10.91
N GLU A 66 -3.35 1.13 10.00
CA GLU A 66 -3.21 0.92 8.56
C GLU A 66 -1.76 0.59 8.18
N THR A 67 -0.81 1.29 8.81
CA THR A 67 0.63 1.05 8.61
C THR A 67 1.03 -0.33 9.13
N LEU A 68 0.50 -0.76 10.28
CA LEU A 68 0.72 -2.10 10.81
C LEU A 68 0.22 -3.17 9.83
N VAL A 69 -1.03 -3.04 9.35
CA VAL A 69 -1.62 -3.99 8.39
C VAL A 69 -0.80 -4.02 7.10
N ALA A 70 -0.41 -2.87 6.56
CA ALA A 70 0.39 -2.78 5.34
C ALA A 70 1.75 -3.48 5.49
N SER A 71 2.44 -3.27 6.62
CA SER A 71 3.71 -3.95 6.94
C SER A 71 3.54 -5.46 7.02
N THR A 72 2.50 -5.94 7.72
CA THR A 72 2.21 -7.38 7.84
C THR A 72 1.95 -8.02 6.49
N LEU A 73 1.15 -7.37 5.62
CA LEU A 73 0.83 -7.87 4.29
C LEU A 73 2.06 -7.91 3.38
N PHE A 74 2.92 -6.89 3.45
CA PHE A 74 4.16 -6.85 2.69
C PHE A 74 5.07 -8.02 3.07
N GLN A 75 5.25 -8.28 4.36
CA GLN A 75 6.03 -9.42 4.84
C GLN A 75 5.41 -10.76 4.42
N ALA A 76 4.08 -10.88 4.49
CA ALA A 76 3.36 -12.08 4.08
C ALA A 76 3.54 -12.38 2.59
N GLN A 77 3.51 -11.34 1.75
CA GLN A 77 3.73 -11.45 0.31
C GLN A 77 5.14 -11.97 -0.04
N VAL A 78 6.16 -11.57 0.71
CA VAL A 78 7.54 -12.02 0.49
C VAL A 78 7.74 -13.47 0.95
N LYS A 79 7.08 -13.86 2.05
CA LYS A 79 7.26 -15.18 2.67
C LYS A 79 6.44 -16.29 2.00
N ARG A 80 5.29 -15.98 1.39
CA ARG A 80 4.33 -16.97 0.87
C ARG A 80 4.00 -16.70 -0.60
N ASP A 81 4.39 -17.62 -1.48
CA ASP A 81 4.12 -17.51 -2.93
C ASP A 81 2.62 -17.48 -3.25
N GLU A 82 1.80 -18.18 -2.47
CA GLU A 82 0.33 -18.18 -2.61
C GLU A 82 -0.30 -16.79 -2.42
N LEU A 83 0.39 -15.90 -1.68
CA LEU A 83 -0.04 -14.53 -1.42
C LEU A 83 0.61 -13.51 -2.37
N ARG A 84 1.37 -13.95 -3.37
CA ARG A 84 2.05 -13.07 -4.33
C ARG A 84 1.09 -12.16 -5.10
N MET A 85 -0.16 -12.60 -5.28
CA MET A 85 -1.21 -11.79 -5.92
C MET A 85 -1.63 -10.55 -5.12
N LEU A 86 -1.33 -10.48 -3.81
CA LEU A 86 -1.57 -9.28 -2.99
C LEU A 86 -0.91 -8.03 -3.55
N LYS A 87 0.19 -8.17 -4.31
CA LYS A 87 0.87 -7.05 -4.99
C LYS A 87 -0.08 -6.24 -5.90
N TYR A 88 -1.07 -6.92 -6.47
CA TYR A 88 -2.01 -6.35 -7.43
C TYR A 88 -3.35 -5.93 -6.81
N LEU A 89 -3.55 -6.23 -5.52
CA LEU A 89 -4.79 -5.97 -4.80
C LEU A 89 -4.64 -4.73 -3.92
N HIS A 90 -5.73 -3.99 -3.77
CA HIS A 90 -5.75 -2.72 -3.04
C HIS A 90 -6.59 -2.83 -1.78
N ILE A 91 -6.17 -2.08 -0.76
CA ILE A 91 -6.94 -1.86 0.45
C ILE A 91 -7.35 -0.39 0.45
N VAL A 92 -8.65 -0.15 0.63
CA VAL A 92 -9.21 1.21 0.67
C VAL A 92 -9.00 1.83 2.05
N SER A 93 -9.21 1.05 3.11
CA SER A 93 -8.98 1.48 4.49
C SER A 93 -8.93 0.27 5.42
N ALA A 94 -8.23 0.40 6.54
CA ALA A 94 -8.21 -0.59 7.62
C ALA A 94 -8.58 0.07 8.95
N ARG A 95 -9.48 -0.56 9.72
CA ARG A 95 -9.93 -0.03 11.01
C ARG A 95 -10.03 -1.14 12.04
N GLU A 96 -9.52 -0.87 13.24
CA GLU A 96 -9.78 -1.69 14.41
C GLU A 96 -11.12 -1.27 15.03
N VAL A 97 -11.92 -2.24 15.43
CA VAL A 97 -13.20 -2.05 16.12
C VAL A 97 -13.27 -2.99 17.31
N THR A 98 -13.86 -2.52 18.39
CA THR A 98 -14.22 -3.38 19.53
C THR A 98 -15.71 -3.69 19.48
N TYR A 99 -16.09 -4.95 19.63
CA TYR A 99 -17.49 -5.37 19.69
C TYR A 99 -17.75 -6.17 20.96
N THR A 100 -19.00 -6.16 21.42
CA THR A 100 -19.42 -6.92 22.59
C THR A 100 -20.09 -8.20 22.12
N THR A 101 -19.57 -9.33 22.55
CA THR A 101 -20.17 -10.65 22.30
C THR A 101 -21.49 -10.81 23.06
N PRO A 102 -22.37 -11.75 22.67
CA PRO A 102 -23.59 -12.06 23.40
C PRO A 102 -23.34 -12.45 24.88
N SER A 103 -22.14 -12.97 25.19
CA SER A 103 -21.69 -13.30 26.54
C SER A 103 -21.20 -12.10 27.36
N GLY A 104 -21.21 -10.89 26.80
CA GLY A 104 -20.78 -9.65 27.48
C GLY A 104 -19.27 -9.37 27.43
N THR A 105 -18.48 -10.24 26.79
CA THR A 105 -17.03 -10.05 26.63
C THR A 105 -16.76 -9.06 25.50
N LYS A 106 -15.88 -8.08 25.73
CA LYS A 106 -15.39 -7.17 24.69
C LYS A 106 -14.28 -7.83 23.89
N GLU A 107 -14.49 -7.96 22.59
CA GLU A 107 -13.53 -8.51 21.64
C GLU A 107 -13.11 -7.46 20.63
N ARG A 108 -11.97 -7.70 19.98
CA ARG A 108 -11.41 -6.84 18.94
C ARG A 108 -11.60 -7.50 17.58
N ALA A 109 -11.91 -6.68 16.58
CA ALA A 109 -11.92 -7.07 15.19
C ALA A 109 -11.24 -6.02 14.33
N ALA A 110 -10.68 -6.46 13.21
CA ALA A 110 -10.20 -5.60 12.14
C ALA A 110 -11.18 -5.64 10.97
N ILE A 111 -11.52 -4.47 10.45
CA ILE A 111 -12.29 -4.32 9.22
C ILE A 111 -11.37 -3.80 8.13
N LEU A 112 -11.21 -4.59 7.08
CA LEU A 112 -10.45 -4.26 5.88
C LEU A 112 -11.43 -3.97 4.75
N MET A 113 -11.49 -2.71 4.33
CA MET A 113 -12.29 -2.33 3.17
C MET A 113 -11.48 -2.51 1.89
N VAL A 114 -12.00 -3.29 0.95
CA VAL A 114 -11.37 -3.56 -0.35
C VAL A 114 -12.25 -3.06 -1.49
N PRO A 115 -11.70 -2.69 -2.66
CA PRO A 115 -12.52 -2.32 -3.80
C PRO A 115 -13.47 -3.45 -4.19
N PHE A 116 -14.73 -3.12 -4.52
CA PHE A 116 -15.71 -4.14 -4.88
C PHE A 116 -15.29 -4.97 -6.11
N ILE A 117 -14.59 -4.36 -7.07
CA ILE A 117 -14.12 -5.04 -8.30
C ILE A 117 -13.14 -6.17 -7.96
N GLU A 118 -12.35 -6.01 -6.90
CA GLU A 118 -11.28 -6.94 -6.51
C GLU A 118 -11.75 -8.02 -5.54
N ILE A 119 -13.00 -7.96 -5.06
CA ILE A 119 -13.51 -8.89 -4.05
C ILE A 119 -13.44 -10.36 -4.50
N ALA A 120 -13.55 -10.62 -5.80
CA ALA A 120 -13.46 -11.97 -6.35
C ALA A 120 -12.05 -12.56 -6.21
N GLU A 121 -11.00 -11.74 -6.35
CA GLU A 121 -9.62 -12.18 -6.15
C GLU A 121 -9.30 -12.36 -4.67
N TYR A 122 -9.78 -11.43 -3.82
CA TYR A 122 -9.66 -11.57 -2.37
C TYR A 122 -10.31 -12.86 -1.83
N ARG A 123 -11.39 -13.35 -2.46
CA ARG A 123 -12.02 -14.63 -2.09
C ARG A 123 -11.11 -15.83 -2.34
N LYS A 124 -10.27 -15.80 -3.38
CA LYS A 124 -9.36 -16.92 -3.70
C LYS A 124 -8.29 -17.12 -2.64
N ILE A 125 -7.78 -16.02 -2.09
CA ILE A 125 -6.74 -16.03 -1.04
C ILE A 125 -7.28 -15.94 0.38
N HIS A 126 -8.61 -15.83 0.54
CA HIS A 126 -9.25 -15.52 1.82
C HIS A 126 -8.88 -16.51 2.93
N SER A 127 -8.87 -17.81 2.62
CA SER A 127 -8.57 -18.89 3.57
C SER A 127 -7.16 -18.82 4.14
N ILE A 128 -6.23 -18.22 3.42
CA ILE A 128 -4.82 -18.10 3.83
C ILE A 128 -4.57 -16.73 4.46
N LEU A 129 -5.17 -15.70 3.89
CA LEU A 129 -4.98 -14.30 4.27
C LEU A 129 -5.58 -13.99 5.64
N VAL A 130 -6.82 -14.43 5.89
CA VAL A 130 -7.55 -14.08 7.13
C VAL A 130 -6.84 -14.65 8.36
N PRO A 131 -6.52 -15.96 8.45
CA PRO A 131 -5.88 -16.50 9.65
C PRO A 131 -4.53 -15.86 9.94
N LEU A 132 -3.76 -15.51 8.89
CA LEU A 132 -2.47 -14.83 9.04
C LEU A 132 -2.63 -13.45 9.69
N LEU A 133 -3.66 -12.70 9.28
CA LEU A 133 -3.92 -11.37 9.85
C LEU A 133 -4.53 -11.46 11.24
N GLU A 134 -5.37 -12.46 11.50
CA GLU A 134 -5.93 -12.74 12.83
C GLU A 134 -4.84 -13.04 13.85
N GLU A 135 -3.83 -13.83 13.45
CA GLU A 135 -2.65 -14.11 14.28
C GLU A 135 -1.84 -12.84 14.57
N ALA A 136 -1.63 -11.98 13.56
CA ALA A 136 -0.85 -10.75 13.72
C ALA A 136 -1.57 -9.67 14.54
N ILE A 137 -2.90 -9.59 14.46
CA ILE A 137 -3.71 -8.53 15.09
C ILE A 137 -4.26 -8.99 16.46
N GLY A 138 -4.42 -10.30 16.67
CA GLY A 138 -5.00 -10.85 17.90
C GLY A 138 -6.52 -10.60 18.01
N GLY A 139 -7.24 -10.72 16.90
CA GLY A 139 -8.69 -10.51 16.83
C GLY A 139 -9.26 -10.94 15.47
N GLN A 140 -10.58 -10.98 15.34
CA GLN A 140 -11.24 -11.43 14.11
C GLN A 140 -11.02 -10.45 12.95
N VAL A 141 -10.81 -10.94 11.74
CA VAL A 141 -10.55 -10.09 10.57
C VAL A 141 -11.67 -10.23 9.53
N PHE A 142 -12.30 -9.12 9.19
CA PHE A 142 -13.36 -9.05 8.20
C PHE A 142 -12.91 -8.30 6.94
N LEU A 143 -13.01 -8.96 5.78
CA LEU A 143 -12.88 -8.30 4.48
C LEU A 143 -14.25 -7.84 3.98
N ILE A 144 -14.39 -6.54 3.75
CA ILE A 144 -15.65 -5.93 3.30
C ILE A 144 -15.42 -5.17 2.00
N ALA A 145 -16.26 -5.43 1.00
CA ALA A 145 -16.24 -4.64 -0.23
C ALA A 145 -16.74 -3.21 0.04
N HIS A 146 -15.92 -2.21 -0.30
CA HIS A 146 -16.31 -0.81 -0.27
C HIS A 146 -17.32 -0.53 -1.39
N ARG A 147 -18.56 -0.22 -1.00
CA ARG A 147 -19.66 0.13 -1.89
C ARG A 147 -20.25 1.47 -1.51
N ARG A 148 -20.57 2.29 -2.51
CA ARG A 148 -21.30 3.54 -2.28
C ARG A 148 -22.79 3.25 -2.24
N ILE A 149 -23.42 3.52 -1.10
CA ILE A 149 -24.89 3.49 -0.98
C ILE A 149 -25.40 4.86 -1.43
N LEU A 150 -26.15 4.87 -2.54
CA LEU A 150 -26.82 6.08 -2.99
C LEU A 150 -28.02 6.36 -2.08
N ARG A 151 -28.16 7.62 -1.67
CA ARG A 151 -29.35 8.04 -0.91
C ARG A 151 -30.55 7.91 -1.83
N ARG A 152 -31.69 7.54 -1.24
CA ARG A 152 -32.97 7.54 -1.95
C ARG A 152 -33.18 8.91 -2.61
N GLU A 153 -33.52 8.91 -3.89
CA GLU A 153 -33.86 10.11 -4.62
C GLU A 153 -35.05 10.80 -3.94
N LYS A 154 -34.92 12.10 -3.65
CA LYS A 154 -36.03 12.92 -3.16
C LYS A 154 -36.83 13.38 -4.37
N ARG A 155 -38.15 13.14 -4.38
CA ARG A 155 -39.03 13.71 -5.42
C ARG A 155 -38.92 15.23 -5.39
N GLY A 156 -38.73 15.86 -6.54
CA GLY A 156 -38.85 17.31 -6.71
C GLY A 156 -37.57 18.14 -6.58
N GLN A 157 -36.39 17.53 -6.46
CA GLN A 157 -35.13 18.27 -6.62
C GLN A 157 -34.34 17.68 -7.79
N ARG A 158 -34.31 18.45 -8.89
CA ARG A 158 -33.39 18.30 -10.02
C ARG A 158 -32.18 19.19 -9.78
#